data_AF-A0A8H8JLL3-F1
#
_entry.id   AF-A0A8H8JLL3-F1
#
_cell.length_a   1.000
_cell.length_b   1.000
_cell.length_c   1.000
_cell.angle_alpha   90.00
_cell.angle_beta   90.00
_cell.angle_gamma   90.00
#
_symmetry.space_group_name_H-M   'P 1'
#
loop_
_entity.id
_entity.type
_entity.pdbx_description
1 polymer ?
#
loop_
_entity_poly.entity_id
_entity_poly.type
_entity_poly.pdbx_seq_one_letter_code
_entity_poly.pdbx_strand_id
1 'polypeptide(L)'
;MNRRACPTVLKRSFHRSIVARNSSYRLIEENDKSNNENASNSTNPDTQLEVIKQVSQASSPTGSTSTSGLPQLFTGHEIPRVHAFDTHRFVTILERTFPTPIASTLMRASRAILVVRFGRVKQEIFGVRDLDNQAYLFRAALSELRAELTMRTRNEFAALRTASTALRRDVDALEGKIKEDVATLKHDIEMEINDRKNETRAEAKASEIAIEELNHRATIKISDLRTEIEQAKWVNISRGVLGVLGLVSLVIIGMELAPKPPKPVPVPTPTVVVEREKPDLRDFEDSD
;
A
#
# COMPACT_ATOMS: atom_id res chain seq x y z
N MET A 1 16.94 -76.64 2.01
CA MET A 1 17.35 -75.24 1.69
C MET A 1 16.30 -74.29 2.26
N ASN A 2 16.68 -73.31 3.08
CA ASN A 2 15.74 -72.45 3.81
C ASN A 2 15.57 -71.11 3.07
N ARG A 3 14.35 -70.71 2.69
CA ARG A 3 14.06 -69.35 2.17
C ARG A 3 12.85 -68.78 2.88
N ARG A 4 13.11 -67.81 3.75
CA ARG A 4 12.11 -67.06 4.53
C ARG A 4 11.42 -66.06 3.59
N ALA A 5 10.09 -65.97 3.65
CA ALA A 5 9.36 -64.86 3.03
C ALA A 5 9.44 -63.62 3.94
N CYS A 6 9.85 -62.48 3.39
CA CYS A 6 9.76 -61.20 4.08
C CYS A 6 8.36 -60.60 3.88
N PRO A 7 7.65 -60.17 4.94
CA PRO A 7 6.45 -59.37 4.80
C PRO A 7 6.81 -57.90 4.52
N THR A 8 6.60 -57.45 3.28
CA THR A 8 6.78 -56.04 2.90
C THR A 8 5.69 -55.19 3.54
N VAL A 9 6.06 -54.35 4.52
CA VAL A 9 5.12 -53.43 5.18
C VAL A 9 4.75 -52.29 4.23
N LEU A 10 3.56 -52.36 3.64
CA LEU A 10 3.02 -51.30 2.77
C LEU A 10 2.59 -50.09 3.61
N LYS A 11 3.52 -49.14 3.81
CA LYS A 11 3.30 -47.90 4.58
C LYS A 11 2.37 -46.95 3.81
N ARG A 12 1.05 -47.19 3.86
CA ARG A 12 0.04 -46.27 3.30
C ARG A 12 0.08 -44.93 4.04
N SER A 13 0.63 -43.92 3.38
CA SER A 13 0.60 -42.52 3.80
C SER A 13 -0.81 -41.94 3.66
N PHE A 14 -1.55 -41.89 4.77
CA PHE A 14 -2.80 -41.13 4.84
C PHE A 14 -2.52 -39.62 4.90
N HIS A 15 -2.30 -39.01 3.74
CA HIS A 15 -2.35 -37.55 3.60
C HIS A 15 -3.80 -37.07 3.73
N ARG A 16 -4.22 -36.73 4.95
CA ARG A 16 -5.53 -36.11 5.19
C ARG A 16 -5.40 -34.59 5.06
N SER A 17 -5.43 -34.09 3.83
CA SER A 17 -5.56 -32.65 3.58
C SER A 17 -6.92 -32.16 4.11
N ILE A 18 -6.89 -31.11 4.93
CA ILE A 18 -8.07 -30.37 5.39
C ILE A 18 -7.81 -28.89 5.09
N VAL A 19 -8.90 -28.14 4.90
CA VAL A 19 -9.02 -26.71 4.58
C VAL A 19 -9.18 -26.43 3.08
N ALA A 20 -10.44 -26.45 2.66
CA ALA A 20 -10.98 -25.55 1.65
C ALA A 20 -12.31 -25.00 2.19
N ARG A 21 -12.26 -23.89 2.95
CA ARG A 21 -13.44 -23.06 3.25
C ARG A 21 -13.42 -21.91 2.25
N ASN A 22 -14.28 -21.96 1.24
CA ASN A 22 -14.53 -20.79 0.41
C ASN A 22 -15.71 -20.03 1.02
N SER A 23 -15.45 -18.83 1.54
CA SER A 23 -16.47 -18.00 2.19
C SER A 23 -17.08 -17.06 1.16
N SER A 24 -18.37 -17.18 0.90
CA SER A 24 -19.08 -16.28 0.00
C SER A 24 -18.97 -14.83 0.48
N TYR A 25 -18.49 -13.94 -0.38
CA TYR A 25 -18.50 -12.50 -0.14
C TYR A 25 -19.95 -12.01 -0.14
N ARG A 26 -20.35 -11.36 0.97
CA ARG A 26 -21.62 -10.63 1.06
C ARG A 26 -21.29 -9.15 0.99
N LEU A 27 -21.66 -8.50 -0.11
CA LEU A 27 -21.66 -7.04 -0.22
C LEU A 27 -22.53 -6.45 0.89
N ILE A 28 -22.02 -5.40 1.54
CA ILE A 28 -22.77 -4.51 2.41
C ILE A 28 -22.61 -3.12 1.78
N GLU A 29 -23.73 -2.46 1.50
CA GLU A 29 -23.77 -1.10 0.96
C GLU A 29 -23.28 -0.07 1.99
N GLU A 30 -22.86 1.08 1.46
CA GLU A 30 -22.31 2.21 2.22
C GLU A 30 -23.41 3.16 2.76
N ASN A 31 -22.97 4.20 3.49
CA ASN A 31 -23.73 5.35 4.01
C ASN A 31 -24.65 5.11 5.23
N ASP A 32 -24.69 5.99 6.26
CA ASP A 32 -24.02 7.30 6.45
C ASP A 32 -23.92 7.64 7.97
N LYS A 33 -23.23 8.75 8.28
CA LYS A 33 -23.16 9.56 9.53
C LYS A 33 -22.02 9.28 10.51
N SER A 34 -20.95 10.05 10.27
CA SER A 34 -20.33 10.95 11.25
C SER A 34 -20.72 10.80 12.74
N ASN A 35 -19.75 10.43 13.58
CA ASN A 35 -19.34 11.37 14.64
C ASN A 35 -17.90 11.14 15.12
N ASN A 36 -17.31 12.24 15.59
CA ASN A 36 -15.95 12.34 16.12
C ASN A 36 -15.86 11.75 17.53
N GLU A 37 -14.90 10.86 17.79
CA GLU A 37 -14.35 10.70 19.15
C GLU A 37 -12.88 10.23 19.11
N ASN A 38 -11.99 11.06 19.67
CA ASN A 38 -10.59 10.71 19.92
C ASN A 38 -10.50 9.63 21.01
N ALA A 39 -10.16 8.40 20.63
CA ALA A 39 -9.81 7.33 21.56
C ALA A 39 -8.45 6.73 21.19
N SER A 40 -7.37 7.37 21.66
CA SER A 40 -5.98 6.91 21.53
C SER A 40 -5.70 5.68 22.41
N ASN A 41 -6.39 4.57 22.16
CA ASN A 41 -6.16 3.31 22.88
C ASN A 41 -4.94 2.57 22.32
N SER A 42 -3.76 3.04 22.74
CA SER A 42 -2.50 2.30 22.70
C SER A 42 -2.66 0.96 23.44
N THR A 43 -3.07 -0.07 22.70
CA THR A 43 -3.28 -1.41 23.26
C THR A 43 -1.92 -2.08 23.45
N ASN A 44 -1.39 -1.93 24.66
CA ASN A 44 -0.16 -2.57 25.12
C ASN A 44 -0.21 -4.09 24.86
N PRO A 45 0.86 -4.73 24.35
CA PRO A 45 0.84 -6.14 23.94
C PRO A 45 0.77 -7.16 25.10
N ASP A 46 0.69 -6.71 26.35
CA ASP A 46 0.67 -7.58 27.54
C ASP A 46 -0.73 -8.08 27.95
N THR A 47 -1.82 -7.44 27.52
CA THR A 47 -3.18 -7.84 27.95
C THR A 47 -3.62 -9.21 27.39
N GLN A 48 -2.94 -9.73 26.35
CA GLN A 48 -3.19 -11.11 25.87
C GLN A 48 -2.52 -12.20 26.73
N LEU A 49 -1.83 -11.83 27.82
CA LEU A 49 -1.19 -12.78 28.74
C LEU A 49 -2.10 -13.24 29.90
N GLU A 50 -3.27 -12.65 30.11
CA GLU A 50 -4.21 -13.06 31.17
C GLU A 50 -5.17 -14.18 30.76
N VAL A 51 -5.72 -14.16 29.54
CA VAL A 51 -6.75 -15.13 29.11
C VAL A 51 -6.23 -16.58 29.13
N ILE A 52 -4.93 -16.79 28.91
CA ILE A 52 -4.31 -18.13 28.89
C ILE A 52 -3.91 -18.60 30.31
N LYS A 53 -3.84 -17.71 31.31
CA LYS A 53 -3.60 -18.11 32.72
C LYS A 53 -4.79 -18.82 33.35
N GLN A 54 -6.02 -18.56 32.90
CA GLN A 54 -7.23 -19.15 33.48
C GLN A 54 -7.48 -20.62 33.10
N VAL A 55 -6.86 -21.13 32.01
CA VAL A 55 -6.93 -22.56 31.63
C VAL A 55 -5.84 -23.40 32.33
N SER A 56 -5.22 -22.87 33.40
CA SER A 56 -4.20 -23.58 34.20
C SER A 56 -4.45 -23.60 35.71
N GLN A 57 -5.62 -23.15 36.19
CA GLN A 57 -6.00 -23.23 37.62
C GLN A 57 -7.43 -23.73 37.83
N ALA A 58 -7.63 -25.05 37.64
CA ALA A 58 -8.84 -25.74 38.10
C ALA A 58 -8.59 -27.25 38.34
N SER A 59 -7.75 -27.60 39.32
CA SER A 59 -7.84 -28.86 40.09
C SER A 59 -6.69 -29.00 41.11
N SER A 60 -6.89 -28.45 42.30
CA SER A 60 -6.20 -28.96 43.49
C SER A 60 -6.93 -30.19 44.01
N PRO A 61 -6.23 -31.29 44.26
CA PRO A 61 -6.45 -32.04 45.49
C PRO A 61 -5.24 -31.90 46.41
N THR A 62 -5.52 -31.62 47.68
CA THR A 62 -4.55 -31.58 48.78
C THR A 62 -3.79 -32.91 48.90
N GLY A 63 -2.46 -32.88 48.93
CA GLY A 63 -1.67 -34.14 49.04
C GLY A 63 -0.17 -33.97 48.83
N SER A 64 0.51 -33.57 49.90
CA SER A 64 1.96 -33.57 50.15
C SER A 64 2.91 -34.45 49.31
N THR A 65 4.10 -33.90 49.09
CA THR A 65 5.42 -34.58 48.98
C THR A 65 5.88 -35.06 47.61
N SER A 66 6.90 -34.36 47.12
CA SER A 66 7.86 -34.84 46.13
C SER A 66 8.62 -36.08 46.62
N THR A 67 8.61 -37.18 45.87
CA THR A 67 9.76 -38.08 45.79
C THR A 67 9.68 -38.94 44.54
N SER A 68 10.83 -39.17 43.91
CA SER A 68 11.01 -40.18 42.87
C SER A 68 10.79 -41.58 43.46
N GLY A 69 9.86 -42.35 42.89
CA GLY A 69 9.58 -43.72 43.31
C GLY A 69 8.20 -44.20 42.87
N LEU A 70 8.07 -45.52 42.72
CA LEU A 70 6.84 -46.28 42.41
C LEU A 70 5.55 -45.68 43.02
N PRO A 71 4.45 -45.52 42.25
CA PRO A 71 3.14 -45.30 42.85
C PRO A 71 2.73 -46.54 43.65
N GLN A 72 2.47 -46.29 44.92
CA GLN A 72 2.20 -47.22 46.02
C GLN A 72 1.21 -48.36 45.67
N LEU A 73 1.55 -49.59 46.04
CA LEU A 73 0.62 -50.72 46.04
C LEU A 73 -0.61 -50.37 46.89
N PHE A 74 -1.81 -50.55 46.32
CA PHE A 74 -3.00 -50.81 47.12
C PHE A 74 -2.95 -52.26 47.63
N THR A 75 -2.16 -52.49 48.69
CA THR A 75 -2.24 -53.73 49.46
C THR A 75 -3.55 -53.79 50.23
N GLY A 76 -4.29 -54.89 50.12
CA GLY A 76 -5.25 -55.29 51.15
C GLY A 76 -6.72 -54.97 50.90
N HIS A 77 -7.28 -55.41 49.78
CA HIS A 77 -8.62 -55.99 49.83
C HIS A 77 -8.52 -57.50 49.61
N GLU A 78 -8.19 -58.23 50.69
CA GLU A 78 -8.41 -59.68 50.70
C GLU A 78 -9.91 -59.92 50.61
N ILE A 79 -10.40 -60.19 49.41
CA ILE A 79 -11.78 -60.64 49.18
C ILE A 79 -11.98 -61.88 50.08
N PRO A 80 -12.93 -61.86 51.04
CA PRO A 80 -13.17 -62.99 51.91
C PRO A 80 -13.35 -64.25 51.08
N ARG A 81 -12.68 -65.35 51.45
CA ARG A 81 -12.79 -66.63 50.72
C ARG A 81 -14.17 -67.24 50.99
N VAL A 82 -15.20 -66.70 50.33
CA VAL A 82 -16.57 -67.21 50.39
C VAL A 82 -16.55 -68.66 49.92
N HIS A 83 -16.91 -69.58 50.82
CA HIS A 83 -16.98 -70.99 50.46
C HIS A 83 -18.20 -71.19 49.56
N ALA A 84 -17.97 -71.24 48.25
CA ALA A 84 -19.03 -71.14 47.23
C ALA A 84 -20.12 -72.23 47.28
N PHE A 85 -19.91 -73.31 48.03
CA PHE A 85 -20.90 -74.36 48.25
C PHE A 85 -20.68 -75.09 49.57
N ASP A 86 -21.65 -74.98 50.49
CA ASP A 86 -21.69 -75.75 51.73
C ASP A 86 -22.35 -77.12 51.48
N THR A 87 -21.53 -78.17 51.43
CA THR A 87 -21.99 -79.53 51.20
C THR A 87 -22.73 -80.13 52.40
N HIS A 88 -22.43 -79.69 53.63
CA HIS A 88 -23.04 -80.25 54.83
C HIS A 88 -24.49 -79.78 54.95
N ARG A 89 -24.71 -78.46 54.91
CA ARG A 89 -26.06 -77.87 54.95
C ARG A 89 -26.95 -78.38 53.80
N PHE A 90 -26.39 -78.58 52.60
CA PHE A 90 -27.13 -79.12 51.46
C PHE A 90 -27.60 -80.56 51.71
N VAL A 91 -26.75 -81.43 52.27
CA VAL A 91 -27.11 -82.81 52.61
C VAL A 91 -28.12 -82.86 53.77
N THR A 92 -27.92 -82.09 54.84
CA THR A 92 -28.88 -82.03 55.99
C THR A 92 -30.28 -81.54 55.60
N ILE A 93 -30.42 -80.78 54.50
CA ILE A 93 -31.72 -80.41 53.95
C ILE A 93 -32.33 -81.57 53.15
N LEU A 94 -31.53 -82.23 52.30
CA LEU A 94 -31.98 -83.36 51.48
C LEU A 94 -32.35 -84.61 52.29
N GLU A 95 -31.66 -84.88 53.40
CA GLU A 95 -31.94 -86.01 54.29
C GLU A 95 -33.32 -85.95 54.97
N ARG A 96 -33.99 -84.79 54.95
CA ARG A 96 -35.39 -84.65 55.41
C ARG A 96 -36.42 -85.17 54.40
N THR A 97 -36.02 -85.42 53.16
CA THR A 97 -36.93 -85.77 52.04
C THR A 97 -36.49 -87.02 51.28
N PHE A 98 -35.20 -87.36 51.32
CA PHE A 98 -34.60 -88.48 50.60
C PHE A 98 -33.70 -89.32 51.52
N PRO A 99 -33.58 -90.63 51.28
CA PRO A 99 -32.63 -91.46 52.04
C PRO A 99 -31.18 -91.02 51.77
N THR A 100 -30.33 -91.15 52.79
CA THR A 100 -28.92 -90.72 52.83
C THR A 100 -28.07 -91.07 51.59
N PRO A 101 -28.15 -92.26 50.95
CA PRO A 101 -27.39 -92.53 49.71
C PRO A 101 -27.82 -91.64 48.53
N ILE A 102 -29.10 -91.29 48.43
CA ILE A 102 -29.62 -90.44 47.33
C ILE A 102 -29.22 -88.98 47.59
N ALA A 103 -29.38 -88.50 48.83
CA ALA A 103 -28.98 -87.15 49.24
C ALA A 103 -27.48 -86.88 48.98
N SER A 104 -26.60 -87.82 49.35
CA SER A 104 -25.16 -87.71 49.12
C SER A 104 -24.78 -87.78 47.64
N THR A 105 -25.50 -88.56 46.83
CA THR A 105 -25.29 -88.64 45.37
C THR A 105 -25.69 -87.33 44.68
N LEU A 106 -26.83 -86.75 45.04
CA LEU A 106 -27.29 -85.47 44.50
C LEU A 106 -26.35 -84.31 44.88
N MET A 107 -25.78 -84.33 46.10
CA MET A 107 -24.73 -83.38 46.51
C MET A 107 -23.46 -83.49 45.66
N ARG A 108 -23.01 -84.72 45.37
CA ARG A 108 -21.83 -84.92 44.50
C ARG A 108 -22.09 -84.42 43.08
N ALA A 109 -23.28 -84.69 42.54
CA ALA A 109 -23.70 -84.20 41.22
C ALA A 109 -23.79 -82.67 41.15
N SER A 110 -24.44 -82.01 42.11
CA SER A 110 -24.56 -80.55 42.14
C SER A 110 -23.20 -79.87 42.33
N ARG A 111 -22.34 -80.41 43.22
CA ARG A 111 -20.96 -79.94 43.41
C ARG A 111 -20.13 -80.07 42.13
N ALA A 112 -20.24 -81.19 41.40
CA ALA A 112 -19.51 -81.39 40.15
C ALA A 112 -19.91 -80.36 39.08
N ILE A 113 -21.22 -80.12 38.90
CA ILE A 113 -21.73 -79.10 37.97
C ILE A 113 -21.27 -77.69 38.38
N LEU A 114 -21.32 -77.35 39.68
CA LEU A 114 -20.85 -76.06 40.19
C LEU A 114 -19.37 -75.84 39.89
N VAL A 115 -18.51 -76.84 40.16
CA VAL A 115 -17.05 -76.74 39.91
C VAL A 115 -16.77 -76.50 38.43
N VAL A 116 -17.45 -77.20 37.51
CA VAL A 116 -17.28 -77.01 36.06
C VAL A 116 -17.74 -75.62 35.61
N ARG A 117 -18.89 -75.13 36.09
CA ARG A 117 -19.41 -73.81 35.70
C ARG A 117 -18.58 -72.67 36.31
N PHE A 118 -18.19 -72.79 37.57
CA PHE A 118 -17.34 -71.80 38.26
C PHE A 118 -15.93 -71.76 37.65
N GLY A 119 -15.38 -72.91 37.22
CA GLY A 119 -14.12 -72.98 36.49
C GLY A 119 -14.15 -72.18 35.19
N ARG A 120 -15.22 -72.30 34.39
CA ARG A 120 -15.41 -71.50 33.16
C ARG A 120 -15.56 -70.01 33.46
N VAL A 121 -16.44 -69.65 34.39
CA VAL A 121 -16.67 -68.25 34.79
C VAL A 121 -15.37 -67.60 35.30
N LYS A 122 -14.53 -68.35 36.03
CA LYS A 122 -13.22 -67.87 36.50
C LYS A 122 -12.16 -67.74 35.39
N GLN A 123 -12.36 -68.36 34.23
CA GLN A 123 -11.51 -68.13 33.03
C GLN A 123 -11.99 -66.93 32.21
N GLU A 124 -13.29 -66.63 32.23
CA GLU A 124 -13.89 -65.48 31.53
C GLU A 124 -13.78 -64.17 32.35
N ILE A 125 -13.83 -64.25 33.68
CA ILE A 125 -13.52 -63.13 34.58
C ILE A 125 -12.01 -62.97 34.68
N PHE A 126 -11.48 -61.91 34.07
CA PHE A 126 -10.09 -61.50 34.21
C PHE A 126 -9.68 -61.37 35.68
N GLY A 127 -8.48 -61.84 36.01
CA GLY A 127 -7.96 -61.71 37.37
C GLY A 127 -7.79 -60.24 37.73
N VAL A 128 -7.96 -59.89 39.01
CA VAL A 128 -7.74 -58.51 39.51
C VAL A 128 -6.38 -57.96 39.06
N ARG A 129 -5.34 -58.81 39.07
CA ARG A 129 -3.99 -58.49 38.58
C ARG A 129 -3.91 -58.13 37.10
N ASP A 130 -4.72 -58.74 36.24
CA ASP A 130 -4.73 -58.45 34.80
C ASP A 130 -5.44 -57.12 34.53
N LEU A 131 -6.51 -56.85 35.27
CA LEU A 131 -7.20 -55.55 35.26
C LEU A 131 -6.28 -54.43 35.75
N ASP A 132 -5.56 -54.64 36.86
CA ASP A 132 -4.58 -53.68 37.40
C ASP A 132 -3.45 -53.38 36.39
N ASN A 133 -2.95 -54.41 35.71
CA ASN A 133 -1.92 -54.27 34.68
C ASN A 133 -2.44 -53.50 33.44
N GLN A 134 -3.66 -53.81 32.97
CA GLN A 134 -4.30 -53.06 31.89
C GLN A 134 -4.56 -51.59 32.28
N ALA A 135 -5.00 -51.33 33.52
CA ALA A 135 -5.18 -49.99 34.04
C ALA A 135 -3.85 -49.20 34.11
N TYR A 136 -2.74 -49.86 34.47
CA TYR A 136 -1.41 -49.27 34.43
C TYR A 136 -1.00 -48.88 33.00
N LEU A 137 -1.12 -49.79 32.04
CA LEU A 137 -0.80 -49.54 30.62
C LEU A 137 -1.65 -48.41 30.04
N PHE A 138 -2.95 -48.39 30.33
CA PHE A 138 -3.85 -47.32 29.92
C PHE A 138 -3.48 -45.97 30.54
N ARG A 139 -3.09 -45.95 31.83
CA ARG A 139 -2.65 -44.73 32.52
C ARG A 139 -1.31 -44.22 31.98
N ALA A 140 -0.39 -45.12 31.59
CA ALA A 140 0.86 -44.76 30.91
C ALA A 140 0.58 -44.12 29.54
N ALA A 141 -0.22 -44.77 28.69
CA ALA A 141 -0.62 -44.24 27.38
C ALA A 141 -1.38 -42.91 27.47
N LEU A 142 -2.24 -42.74 28.48
CA LEU A 142 -2.90 -41.45 28.76
C LEU A 142 -1.95 -40.37 29.32
N SER A 143 -0.83 -40.74 29.92
CA SER A 143 0.21 -39.79 30.32
C SER A 143 1.03 -39.35 29.12
N GLU A 144 1.38 -40.29 28.25
CA GLU A 144 2.07 -40.05 26.98
C GLU A 144 1.24 -39.16 26.05
N LEU A 145 -0.05 -39.48 25.82
CA LEU A 145 -0.96 -38.67 25.01
C LEU A 145 -1.11 -37.24 25.55
N ARG A 146 -1.16 -37.05 26.87
CA ARG A 146 -1.19 -35.71 27.48
C ARG A 146 0.11 -34.95 27.22
N ALA A 147 1.26 -35.61 27.39
CA ALA A 147 2.55 -35.00 27.12
C ALA A 147 2.70 -34.63 25.63
N GLU A 148 2.31 -35.51 24.72
CA GLU A 148 2.30 -35.23 23.27
C GLU A 148 1.38 -34.04 22.96
N LEU A 149 0.14 -34.03 23.47
CA LEU A 149 -0.81 -32.95 23.23
C LEU A 149 -0.31 -31.60 23.78
N THR A 150 0.25 -31.57 24.98
CA THR A 150 0.86 -30.36 25.56
C THR A 150 2.08 -29.88 24.77
N MET A 151 2.94 -30.80 24.30
CA MET A 151 4.09 -30.44 23.48
C MET A 151 3.66 -29.93 22.09
N ARG A 152 2.67 -30.58 21.48
CA ARG A 152 2.12 -30.25 20.15
C ARG A 152 1.43 -28.89 20.16
N THR A 153 0.54 -28.63 21.11
CA THR A 153 -0.11 -27.32 21.29
C THR A 153 0.92 -26.22 21.55
N ARG A 154 1.93 -26.45 22.41
CA ARG A 154 3.03 -25.49 22.62
C ARG A 154 3.81 -25.19 21.34
N ASN A 155 4.07 -26.20 20.50
CA ASN A 155 4.73 -26.03 19.21
C ASN A 155 3.84 -25.26 18.20
N GLU A 156 2.55 -25.55 18.15
CA GLU A 156 1.57 -24.82 17.32
C GLU A 156 1.44 -23.35 17.75
N PHE A 157 1.43 -23.04 19.05
CA PHE A 157 1.47 -21.66 19.56
C PHE A 157 2.80 -20.95 19.21
N ALA A 158 3.93 -21.65 19.27
CA ALA A 158 5.22 -21.08 18.86
C ALA A 158 5.25 -20.76 17.35
N ALA A 159 4.74 -21.68 16.51
CA ALA A 159 4.62 -21.47 15.08
C ALA A 159 3.67 -20.30 14.74
N LEU A 160 2.50 -20.24 15.39
CA LEU A 160 1.53 -19.15 15.21
C LEU A 160 2.10 -17.80 15.64
N ARG A 161 2.86 -17.76 16.76
CA ARG A 161 3.53 -16.53 17.22
C ARG A 161 4.59 -16.09 16.22
N THR A 162 5.41 -17.01 15.70
CA THR A 162 6.39 -16.70 14.63
C THR A 162 5.70 -16.14 13.39
N ALA A 163 4.68 -16.82 12.87
CA ALA A 163 3.91 -16.38 11.71
C ALA A 163 3.25 -15.00 11.93
N SER A 164 2.69 -14.75 13.12
CA SER A 164 2.13 -13.44 13.48
C SER A 164 3.20 -12.34 13.49
N THR A 165 4.42 -12.62 14.00
CA THR A 165 5.52 -11.63 13.95
C THR A 165 6.13 -11.46 12.55
N ALA A 166 6.03 -12.46 11.67
CA ALA A 166 6.39 -12.31 10.26
C ALA A 166 5.39 -11.38 9.57
N LEU A 167 4.10 -11.70 9.65
CA LEU A 167 3.03 -10.90 9.05
C LEU A 167 3.03 -9.44 9.52
N ARG A 168 3.36 -9.17 10.79
CA ARG A 168 3.56 -7.79 11.28
C ARG A 168 4.69 -7.07 10.53
N ARG A 169 5.86 -7.69 10.40
CA ARG A 169 6.98 -7.11 9.64
C ARG A 169 6.64 -6.90 8.17
N ASP A 170 5.86 -7.80 7.58
CA ASP A 170 5.42 -7.68 6.19
C ASP A 170 4.45 -6.49 6.02
N VAL A 171 3.57 -6.25 7.01
CA VAL A 171 2.70 -5.05 7.07
C VAL A 171 3.52 -3.78 7.29
N ASP A 172 4.45 -3.76 8.25
CA ASP A 172 5.31 -2.60 8.54
C ASP A 172 6.17 -2.23 7.30
N ALA A 173 6.69 -3.23 6.59
CA ALA A 173 7.45 -3.04 5.35
C ALA A 173 6.57 -2.55 4.20
N LEU A 174 5.33 -3.03 4.08
CA LEU A 174 4.38 -2.57 3.08
C LEU A 174 3.92 -1.12 3.35
N GLU A 175 3.69 -0.75 4.62
CA GLU A 175 3.38 0.62 5.01
C GLU A 175 4.54 1.57 4.67
N GLY A 176 5.77 1.17 5.02
CA GLY A 176 6.98 1.91 4.65
C GLY A 176 7.10 2.13 3.14
N LYS A 177 6.88 1.06 2.36
CA LYS A 177 6.92 1.14 0.89
C LYS A 177 5.81 2.04 0.32
N ILE A 178 4.56 1.89 0.76
CA ILE A 178 3.45 2.74 0.28
C ILE A 178 3.74 4.22 0.57
N LYS A 179 4.34 4.52 1.72
CA LYS A 179 4.73 5.89 2.09
C LYS A 179 5.86 6.43 1.19
N GLU A 180 6.83 5.60 0.83
CA GLU A 180 7.89 5.94 -0.14
C GLU A 180 7.34 6.14 -1.55
N ASP A 181 6.51 5.21 -2.04
CA ASP A 181 5.84 5.28 -3.35
C ASP A 181 4.97 6.56 -3.45
N VAL A 182 4.20 6.89 -2.41
CA VAL A 182 3.38 8.12 -2.34
C VAL A 182 4.24 9.38 -2.28
N ALA A 183 5.36 9.36 -1.55
CA ALA A 183 6.27 10.50 -1.49
C ALA A 183 6.97 10.75 -2.85
N THR A 184 7.35 9.67 -3.54
CA THR A 184 7.93 9.70 -4.89
C THR A 184 6.92 10.26 -5.88
N LEU A 185 5.71 9.69 -5.95
CA LEU A 185 4.62 10.18 -6.82
C LEU A 185 4.27 11.64 -6.56
N LYS A 186 4.28 12.09 -5.29
CA LYS A 186 4.08 13.50 -4.95
C LYS A 186 5.21 14.38 -5.51
N HIS A 187 6.46 13.94 -5.42
CA HIS A 187 7.60 14.68 -5.98
C HIS A 187 7.54 14.74 -7.51
N ASP A 188 7.22 13.63 -8.16
CA ASP A 188 7.08 13.54 -9.63
C ASP A 188 5.97 14.47 -10.13
N ILE A 189 4.83 14.54 -9.45
CA ILE A 189 3.73 15.47 -9.76
C ILE A 189 4.15 16.93 -9.52
N GLU A 190 4.86 17.23 -8.43
CA GLU A 190 5.37 18.58 -8.16
C GLU A 190 6.40 19.02 -9.22
N MET A 191 7.23 18.09 -9.70
CA MET A 191 8.16 18.31 -10.80
C MET A 191 7.42 18.56 -12.11
N GLU A 192 6.48 17.69 -12.52
CA GLU A 192 5.72 17.87 -13.77
C GLU A 192 4.93 19.19 -13.78
N ILE A 193 4.29 19.55 -12.66
CA ILE A 193 3.57 20.83 -12.53
C ILE A 193 4.54 22.02 -12.66
N ASN A 194 5.73 21.93 -12.07
CA ASN A 194 6.72 22.99 -12.19
C ASN A 194 7.29 23.09 -13.61
N ASP A 195 7.54 21.96 -14.26
CA ASP A 195 8.05 21.90 -15.63
C ASP A 195 7.02 22.46 -16.63
N ARG A 196 5.73 22.06 -16.54
CA ARG A 196 4.66 22.66 -17.36
C ARG A 196 4.48 24.14 -17.08
N LYS A 197 4.57 24.57 -15.83
CA LYS A 197 4.51 26.00 -15.47
C LYS A 197 5.71 26.78 -16.01
N ASN A 198 6.88 26.16 -16.11
CA ASN A 198 8.06 26.74 -16.74
C ASN A 198 7.91 26.79 -18.27
N GLU A 199 7.40 25.73 -18.90
CA GLU A 199 7.09 25.63 -20.32
C GLU A 199 6.10 26.74 -20.74
N THR A 200 4.92 26.83 -20.11
CA THR A 200 3.94 27.90 -20.39
C THR A 200 4.51 29.30 -20.16
N ARG A 201 5.42 29.48 -19.18
CA ARG A 201 6.12 30.76 -18.97
C ARG A 201 7.16 31.06 -20.05
N ALA A 202 7.81 30.04 -20.62
CA ALA A 202 8.73 30.18 -21.73
C ALA A 202 7.96 30.51 -23.03
N GLU A 203 6.83 29.84 -23.29
CA GLU A 203 5.93 30.14 -24.40
C GLU A 203 5.36 31.56 -24.33
N ALA A 204 4.92 32.00 -23.14
CA ALA A 204 4.45 33.36 -22.92
C ALA A 204 5.54 34.40 -23.25
N LYS A 205 6.76 34.21 -22.73
CA LYS A 205 7.92 35.08 -23.04
C LYS A 205 8.29 35.05 -24.52
N ALA A 206 8.26 33.90 -25.17
CA ALA A 206 8.52 33.79 -26.60
C ALA A 206 7.47 34.58 -27.41
N SER A 207 6.21 34.56 -26.97
CA SER A 207 5.12 35.34 -27.55
C SER A 207 5.31 36.85 -27.33
N GLU A 208 5.72 37.26 -26.13
CA GLU A 208 6.06 38.66 -25.81
C GLU A 208 7.20 39.19 -26.70
N ILE A 209 8.28 38.42 -26.84
CA ILE A 209 9.41 38.75 -27.72
C ILE A 209 8.97 38.85 -29.18
N ALA A 210 8.12 37.92 -29.66
CA ALA A 210 7.59 37.97 -31.02
C ALA A 210 6.71 39.21 -31.27
N ILE A 211 5.92 39.64 -30.28
CA ILE A 211 5.12 40.88 -30.35
C ILE A 211 6.04 42.10 -30.40
N GLU A 212 7.09 42.15 -29.58
CA GLU A 212 8.06 43.25 -29.60
C GLU A 212 8.83 43.32 -30.93
N GLU A 213 9.26 42.17 -31.46
CA GLU A 213 9.92 42.09 -32.77
C GLU A 213 8.98 42.56 -33.91
N LEU A 214 7.71 42.14 -33.89
CA LEU A 214 6.71 42.60 -34.85
C LEU A 214 6.46 44.10 -34.75
N ASN A 215 6.39 44.67 -33.54
CA ASN A 215 6.24 46.10 -33.31
C ASN A 215 7.45 46.89 -33.83
N HIS A 216 8.67 46.41 -33.56
CA HIS A 216 9.91 47.00 -34.08
C HIS A 216 9.97 46.95 -35.61
N ARG A 217 9.65 45.79 -36.22
CA ARG A 217 9.55 45.63 -37.69
C ARG A 217 8.48 46.55 -38.30
N ALA A 218 7.34 46.74 -37.64
CA ALA A 218 6.30 47.68 -38.09
C ALA A 218 6.77 49.14 -37.99
N THR A 219 7.51 49.48 -36.94
CA THR A 219 8.08 50.82 -36.72
C THR A 219 9.15 51.18 -37.75
N ILE A 220 9.97 50.20 -38.18
CA ILE A 220 10.90 50.40 -39.31
C ILE A 220 10.09 50.62 -40.60
N LYS A 221 9.14 49.74 -40.92
CA LYS A 221 8.34 49.85 -42.16
C LYS A 221 7.56 51.18 -42.26
N ILE A 222 7.01 51.72 -41.18
CA ILE A 222 6.33 53.03 -41.22
C ILE A 222 7.32 54.19 -41.41
N SER A 223 8.58 54.02 -40.97
CA SER A 223 9.68 54.97 -41.25
C SER A 223 10.08 54.92 -42.72
N ASP A 224 10.30 53.73 -43.28
CA ASP A 224 10.61 53.53 -44.70
C ASP A 224 9.51 54.12 -45.60
N LEU A 225 8.24 53.84 -45.30
CA LEU A 225 7.09 54.41 -46.01
C LEU A 225 7.01 55.95 -45.90
N ARG A 226 7.36 56.53 -44.74
CA ARG A 226 7.48 57.99 -44.60
C ARG A 226 8.56 58.54 -45.51
N THR A 227 9.73 57.91 -45.54
CA THR A 227 10.85 58.31 -46.40
C THR A 227 10.50 58.16 -47.88
N GLU A 228 9.80 57.09 -48.28
CA GLU A 228 9.29 56.90 -49.64
C GLU A 228 8.29 58.01 -50.03
N ILE A 229 7.37 58.39 -49.13
CA ILE A 229 6.45 59.52 -49.35
C ILE A 229 7.21 60.85 -49.49
N GLU A 230 8.25 61.09 -48.68
CA GLU A 230 9.08 62.28 -48.79
C GLU A 230 9.88 62.31 -50.10
N GLN A 231 10.46 61.18 -50.51
CA GLN A 231 11.11 61.03 -51.82
C GLN A 231 10.11 61.29 -52.97
N ALA A 232 8.90 60.72 -52.90
CA ALA A 232 7.85 60.96 -53.89
C ALA A 232 7.44 62.45 -53.95
N LYS A 233 7.35 63.13 -52.81
CA LYS A 233 7.13 64.59 -52.74
C LYS A 233 8.27 65.37 -53.41
N TRP A 234 9.53 65.08 -53.09
CA TRP A 234 10.70 65.71 -53.71
C TRP A 234 10.75 65.50 -55.23
N VAL A 235 10.45 64.28 -55.69
CA VAL A 235 10.40 63.93 -57.11
C VAL A 235 9.25 64.64 -57.83
N ASN A 236 8.07 64.75 -57.23
CA ASN A 236 6.96 65.49 -57.83
C ASN A 236 7.21 66.99 -57.87
N ILE A 237 7.78 67.58 -56.80
CA ILE A 237 8.13 69.01 -56.75
C ILE A 237 9.19 69.33 -57.80
N SER A 238 10.28 68.56 -57.88
CA SER A 238 11.35 68.79 -58.87
C SER A 238 10.86 68.68 -60.31
N ARG A 239 10.02 67.67 -60.63
CA ARG A 239 9.37 67.56 -61.95
C ARG A 239 8.45 68.75 -62.25
N GLY A 240 7.68 69.22 -61.27
CA GLY A 240 6.84 70.41 -61.39
C GLY A 240 7.66 71.68 -61.66
N VAL A 241 8.74 71.90 -60.92
CA VAL A 241 9.65 73.04 -61.09
C VAL A 241 10.32 73.01 -62.47
N LEU A 242 10.79 71.85 -62.93
CA LEU A 242 11.34 71.69 -64.29
C LEU A 242 10.28 72.04 -65.36
N GLY A 243 9.03 71.64 -65.18
CA GLY A 243 7.93 71.99 -66.09
C GLY A 243 7.67 73.49 -66.16
N VAL A 244 7.64 74.18 -65.01
CA VAL A 244 7.45 75.64 -64.94
C VAL A 244 8.64 76.38 -65.55
N LEU A 245 9.88 76.00 -65.24
CA LEU A 245 11.08 76.59 -65.84
C LEU A 245 11.14 76.36 -67.35
N GLY A 246 10.74 75.17 -67.82
CA GLY A 246 10.59 74.87 -69.24
C GLY A 246 9.61 75.82 -69.92
N LEU A 247 8.43 76.02 -69.33
CA LEU A 247 7.42 76.95 -69.85
C LEU A 247 7.92 78.41 -69.88
N VAL A 248 8.59 78.89 -68.82
CA VAL A 248 9.19 80.23 -68.79
C VAL A 248 10.28 80.37 -69.85
N SER A 249 11.15 79.38 -70.03
CA SER A 249 12.20 79.40 -71.06
C SER A 249 11.62 79.47 -72.48
N LEU A 250 10.52 78.74 -72.73
CA LEU A 250 9.82 78.77 -74.02
C LEU A 250 9.21 80.15 -74.31
N VAL A 251 8.65 80.82 -73.30
CA VAL A 251 8.14 82.20 -73.42
C VAL A 251 9.28 83.18 -73.74
N ILE A 252 10.41 83.09 -73.05
CA ILE A 252 11.57 83.98 -73.28
C ILE A 252 12.14 83.77 -74.69
N ILE A 253 12.33 82.52 -75.12
CA ILE A 253 12.79 82.19 -76.48
C ILE A 253 11.78 82.72 -77.53
N GLY A 254 10.48 82.56 -77.28
CA GLY A 254 9.43 83.14 -78.12
C GLY A 254 9.47 84.67 -78.22
N MET A 255 9.92 85.36 -77.17
CA MET A 255 10.12 86.82 -77.17
C MET A 255 11.42 87.27 -77.84
N GLU A 256 12.52 86.51 -77.74
CA GLU A 256 13.78 86.85 -78.45
C GLU A 256 13.74 86.49 -79.95
N LEU A 257 12.80 85.63 -80.38
CA LEU A 257 12.44 85.46 -81.79
C LEU A 257 11.56 86.60 -82.36
N ALA A 258 11.17 87.59 -81.53
CA ALA A 258 10.50 88.80 -82.00
C ALA A 258 11.51 89.95 -82.25
N PRO A 259 11.53 90.57 -83.46
CA PRO A 259 12.50 91.61 -83.79
C PRO A 259 12.27 92.91 -83.00
N LYS A 260 13.29 93.36 -82.24
CA LYS A 260 13.29 94.65 -81.52
C LYS A 260 13.50 95.84 -82.48
N PRO A 261 12.67 96.90 -82.45
CA PRO A 261 12.91 98.15 -83.17
C PRO A 261 13.95 99.07 -82.47
N PRO A 262 14.65 99.96 -83.22
CA PRO A 262 15.79 100.74 -82.73
C PRO A 262 15.43 102.08 -82.05
N LYS A 263 16.37 102.60 -81.22
CA LYS A 263 16.35 103.97 -80.67
C LYS A 263 16.85 105.01 -81.69
N PRO A 264 16.35 106.26 -81.62
CA PRO A 264 17.21 107.44 -81.73
C PRO A 264 16.94 108.54 -80.68
N VAL A 265 17.85 109.52 -80.62
CA VAL A 265 17.90 110.72 -79.74
C VAL A 265 18.08 111.96 -80.66
N PRO A 266 18.49 113.17 -80.23
CA PRO A 266 17.97 114.16 -79.26
C PRO A 266 17.47 115.46 -79.95
N VAL A 267 16.96 116.45 -79.18
CA VAL A 267 16.84 117.87 -79.61
C VAL A 267 17.33 118.80 -78.48
N PRO A 268 18.15 119.84 -78.75
CA PRO A 268 18.92 120.56 -77.72
C PRO A 268 18.27 121.78 -77.04
N THR A 269 18.90 122.14 -75.91
CA THR A 269 18.85 123.33 -75.05
C THR A 269 19.08 124.68 -75.80
N PRO A 270 18.81 125.86 -75.19
CA PRO A 270 19.71 126.47 -74.19
C PRO A 270 18.92 127.18 -73.04
N THR A 271 19.47 127.89 -72.03
CA THR A 271 20.83 128.38 -71.69
C THR A 271 20.97 128.52 -70.15
N VAL A 272 22.11 129.04 -69.65
CA VAL A 272 22.40 129.48 -68.25
C VAL A 272 22.74 128.32 -67.27
N VAL A 273 23.39 128.59 -66.13
CA VAL A 273 24.86 128.69 -65.86
C VAL A 273 25.08 128.93 -64.34
N VAL A 274 26.33 128.85 -63.84
CA VAL A 274 26.82 129.08 -62.43
C VAL A 274 26.58 127.88 -61.47
N GLU A 275 27.54 127.30 -60.74
CA GLU A 275 29.02 127.34 -60.79
C GLU A 275 29.68 126.16 -60.01
N ARG A 276 31.03 126.11 -60.05
CA ARG A 276 32.05 125.37 -59.27
C ARG A 276 31.76 125.22 -57.75
N GLU A 277 32.44 124.40 -56.93
CA GLU A 277 33.58 123.46 -57.09
C GLU A 277 33.55 122.31 -56.04
N LYS A 278 34.52 121.39 -56.15
CA LYS A 278 34.97 120.39 -55.13
C LYS A 278 35.81 121.06 -54.01
N PRO A 279 36.37 120.35 -52.99
CA PRO A 279 35.91 119.18 -52.22
C PRO A 279 36.18 119.30 -50.68
N ASP A 280 35.99 118.19 -49.96
CA ASP A 280 36.81 117.71 -48.82
C ASP A 280 36.67 118.25 -47.36
N LEU A 281 36.34 117.29 -46.49
CA LEU A 281 36.92 116.98 -45.17
C LEU A 281 36.47 117.68 -43.87
N ARG A 282 36.44 116.85 -42.81
CA ARG A 282 36.37 117.12 -41.35
C ARG A 282 34.99 117.53 -40.83
N ASP A 283 34.32 116.73 -39.99
CA ASP A 283 34.62 116.22 -38.63
C ASP A 283 33.90 117.08 -37.58
N PHE A 284 33.58 116.46 -36.43
CA PHE A 284 33.04 117.04 -35.19
C PHE A 284 31.53 117.44 -35.24
N GLU A 285 30.71 116.76 -34.41
CA GLU A 285 30.19 117.22 -33.10
C GLU A 285 29.02 118.22 -33.27
N ASP A 286 27.94 118.18 -32.48
CA ASP A 286 27.40 117.17 -31.55
C ASP A 286 25.94 117.56 -31.24
N SER A 287 25.30 116.83 -30.32
CA SER A 287 24.15 117.28 -29.49
C SER A 287 22.73 117.31 -30.08
N ASP A 288 21.88 116.53 -29.38
CA ASP A 288 20.42 116.61 -29.14
C ASP A 288 19.41 116.33 -30.27
#